data_AF-A0A517QA82-F1
#
_entry.id   AF-A0A517QA82-F1
#
_cell.length_a   1.000
_cell.length_b   1.000
_cell.length_c   1.000
_cell.angle_alpha   90.00
_cell.angle_beta   90.00
_cell.angle_gamma   90.00
#
_symmetry.space_group_name_H-M   'P 1'
#
loop_
_entity.id
_entity.type
_entity.pdbx_description
1 polymer ?
#
loop_
_entity_poly.entity_id
_entity_poly.type
_entity_poly.pdbx_seq_one_letter_code
_entity_poly.pdbx_strand_id
1 'polypeptide(L)'
;MDKRKMMGETEKKEPHEHLQYLLDEHEQLLSHMKDLNRWWAELDEHGLPKFGEMGTRVAGFRDLLAKHFEDEEQEGYFKPLMDESPGFCIMVPDFQEKHAATLSRFDDFIDRLKQSDPPFKNWSAALQEFESLMSDIREHENQEIKIVREAFDKSSSN
;
A
#
# COMPACT_ATOMS: atom_id res chain seq x y z
N MET A 1 13.97 -32.90 44.14
CA MET A 1 14.12 -31.43 44.06
C MET A 1 14.29 -31.07 42.60
N ASP A 2 13.26 -30.45 42.03
CA ASP A 2 13.21 -29.85 40.69
C ASP A 2 14.31 -28.80 40.47
N LYS A 3 14.76 -28.64 39.22
CA LYS A 3 14.53 -27.40 38.45
C LYS A 3 14.80 -27.59 36.95
N ARG A 4 13.69 -27.48 36.22
CA ARG A 4 13.48 -27.44 34.77
C ARG A 4 14.30 -26.31 34.14
N LYS A 5 14.97 -26.57 33.00
CA LYS A 5 14.52 -26.18 31.64
C LYS A 5 14.09 -24.71 31.55
N MET A 6 15.04 -23.83 31.27
CA MET A 6 14.80 -22.47 30.76
C MET A 6 15.02 -22.52 29.24
N MET A 7 13.99 -22.88 28.50
CA MET A 7 13.88 -22.47 27.09
C MET A 7 13.23 -21.10 27.10
N GLY A 8 13.87 -20.12 26.47
CA GLY A 8 13.31 -18.80 26.28
C GLY A 8 11.98 -18.93 25.55
N GLU A 9 10.91 -18.56 26.25
CA GLU A 9 9.62 -18.28 25.65
C GLU A 9 9.82 -17.05 24.77
N THR A 10 9.95 -17.25 23.46
CA THR A 10 9.61 -16.21 22.49
C THR A 10 8.12 -15.94 22.70
N GLU A 11 7.81 -14.79 23.32
CA GLU A 11 6.46 -14.28 23.45
C GLU A 11 5.78 -14.39 22.08
N LYS A 12 4.83 -15.33 21.97
CA LYS A 12 3.91 -15.37 20.84
C LYS A 12 3.07 -14.11 20.96
N LYS A 13 3.42 -13.05 20.22
CA LYS A 13 2.46 -11.99 19.97
C LYS A 13 1.22 -12.65 19.37
N GLU A 14 0.08 -12.37 19.97
CA GLU A 14 -1.19 -12.96 19.55
C GLU A 14 -1.38 -12.66 18.05
N PRO A 15 -1.67 -13.66 17.20
CA PRO A 15 -1.78 -13.49 15.74
C PRO A 15 -2.77 -12.38 15.34
N HIS A 16 -3.72 -12.05 16.22
CA HIS A 16 -4.68 -10.96 16.04
C HIS A 16 -4.07 -9.55 16.09
N GLU A 17 -3.00 -9.30 16.86
CA GLU A 17 -2.36 -7.97 16.92
C GLU A 17 -1.65 -7.61 15.60
N HIS A 18 -1.06 -8.61 14.94
CA HIS A 18 -0.38 -8.42 13.65
C HIS A 18 -1.36 -8.11 12.52
N LEU A 19 -2.52 -8.78 12.51
CA LEU A 19 -3.57 -8.56 11.50
C LEU A 19 -4.25 -7.20 11.68
N GLN A 20 -4.47 -6.75 12.92
CA GLN A 20 -5.02 -5.41 13.18
C GLN A 20 -4.06 -4.31 12.73
N TYR A 21 -2.76 -4.45 13.00
CA TYR A 21 -1.75 -3.49 12.56
C TYR A 21 -1.76 -3.32 11.02
N LEU A 22 -1.88 -4.42 10.28
CA LEU A 22 -1.91 -4.38 8.81
C LEU A 22 -3.17 -3.68 8.28
N LEU A 23 -4.33 -3.91 8.90
CA LEU A 23 -5.56 -3.18 8.56
C LEU A 23 -5.40 -1.67 8.83
N ASP A 24 -4.75 -1.28 9.92
CA ASP A 24 -4.51 0.12 10.27
C ASP A 24 -3.56 0.80 9.27
N GLU A 25 -2.56 0.08 8.73
CA GLU A 25 -1.67 0.61 7.69
C GLU A 25 -2.40 0.80 6.35
N HIS A 26 -3.21 -0.16 5.92
CA HIS A 26 -4.04 -0.01 4.72
C HIS A 26 -5.02 1.17 4.84
N GLU A 27 -5.64 1.36 6.01
CA GLU A 27 -6.52 2.50 6.26
C GLU A 27 -5.78 3.86 6.21
N GLN A 28 -4.56 3.93 6.73
CA GLN A 28 -3.70 5.12 6.63
C GLN A 28 -3.36 5.45 5.18
N LEU A 29 -3.00 4.44 4.38
CA LEU A 29 -2.69 4.60 2.97
C LEU A 29 -3.89 5.16 2.19
N LEU A 30 -5.08 4.58 2.41
CA LEU A 30 -6.33 5.07 1.83
C LEU A 30 -6.69 6.51 2.27
N SER A 31 -6.34 6.90 3.50
CA SER A 31 -6.51 8.30 3.95
C SER A 31 -5.59 9.25 3.20
N HIS A 32 -4.31 8.90 3.04
CA HIS A 32 -3.36 9.72 2.28
C HIS A 32 -3.78 9.89 0.81
N MET A 33 -4.32 8.84 0.19
CA MET A 33 -4.88 8.94 -1.16
C MET A 33 -6.03 9.94 -1.23
N LYS A 34 -6.94 9.95 -0.25
CA LYS A 34 -8.05 10.92 -0.18
C LYS A 34 -7.54 12.35 -0.05
N ASP A 35 -6.51 12.57 0.76
CA ASP A 35 -5.93 13.90 0.94
C ASP A 35 -5.27 14.43 -0.33
N LEU A 36 -4.56 13.57 -1.08
CA LEU A 36 -3.98 13.95 -2.37
C LEU A 36 -5.05 14.27 -3.42
N ASN A 37 -6.10 13.45 -3.51
CA ASN A 37 -7.24 13.70 -4.39
C ASN A 37 -7.91 15.04 -4.08
N ARG A 38 -8.15 15.33 -2.79
CA ARG A 38 -8.72 16.62 -2.35
C ARG A 38 -7.85 17.79 -2.76
N TRP A 39 -6.54 17.70 -2.51
CA TRP A 39 -5.60 18.78 -2.85
C TRP A 39 -5.54 19.05 -4.36
N TRP A 40 -5.60 17.99 -5.18
CA TRP A 40 -5.63 18.15 -6.63
C TRP A 40 -6.91 18.87 -7.09
N ALA A 41 -8.06 18.46 -6.58
CA ALA A 41 -9.36 19.05 -6.93
C ALA A 41 -9.42 20.54 -6.55
N GLU A 42 -8.93 20.91 -5.36
CA GLU A 42 -8.88 22.31 -4.92
C GLU A 42 -8.05 23.19 -5.87
N LEU A 43 -6.95 22.68 -6.44
CA LEU A 43 -6.14 23.45 -7.38
C LEU A 43 -6.74 23.58 -8.79
N ASP A 44 -7.51 22.58 -9.23
CA ASP A 44 -8.26 22.67 -10.50
C ASP A 44 -9.29 23.81 -10.44
N GLU A 45 -10.01 23.94 -9.32
CA GLU A 45 -10.98 25.03 -9.08
C GLU A 45 -10.33 26.42 -9.09
N HIS A 46 -9.05 26.51 -8.71
CA HIS A 46 -8.30 27.77 -8.68
C HIS A 46 -7.55 28.10 -9.98
N GLY A 47 -7.54 27.20 -10.98
CA GLY A 47 -6.97 27.45 -12.30
C GLY A 47 -5.44 27.64 -12.33
N LEU A 48 -4.72 27.13 -11.32
CA LEU A 48 -3.27 27.24 -11.20
C LEU A 48 -2.62 25.85 -11.31
N PRO A 49 -2.25 25.39 -12.52
CA PRO A 49 -1.58 24.10 -12.69
C PRO A 49 -0.21 24.13 -12.01
N LYS A 50 -0.03 23.30 -10.98
CA LYS A 50 1.21 23.19 -10.22
C LYS A 50 1.85 21.81 -10.36
N PHE A 51 2.18 21.44 -11.59
CA PHE A 51 2.67 20.10 -11.93
C PHE A 51 3.87 19.66 -11.07
N GLY A 52 4.89 20.52 -10.90
CA GLY A 52 6.06 20.18 -10.07
C GLY A 52 5.75 20.02 -8.58
N GLU A 53 4.83 20.83 -8.04
CA GLU A 53 4.40 20.71 -6.64
C GLU A 53 3.60 19.42 -6.44
N MET A 54 2.79 19.05 -7.43
CA MET A 54 2.08 17.77 -7.43
C MET A 54 3.04 16.59 -7.55
N GLY A 55 4.01 16.63 -8.48
CA GLY A 55 5.02 15.59 -8.61
C GLY A 55 5.82 15.37 -7.32
N THR A 56 6.02 16.43 -6.52
CA THR A 56 6.66 16.32 -5.20
C THR A 56 5.76 15.58 -4.20
N ARG A 57 4.46 15.90 -4.14
CA ARG A 57 3.51 15.20 -3.26
C ARG A 57 3.29 13.75 -3.65
N VAL A 58 3.14 13.47 -4.95
CA VAL A 58 3.01 12.11 -5.48
C VAL A 58 4.26 11.29 -5.19
N ALA A 59 5.46 11.89 -5.25
CA ALA A 59 6.69 11.21 -4.83
C ALA A 59 6.66 10.81 -3.35
N GLY A 60 6.19 11.69 -2.47
CA GLY A 60 6.02 11.35 -1.06
C GLY A 60 5.04 10.19 -0.84
N PHE A 61 3.96 10.12 -1.61
CA PHE A 61 3.04 8.98 -1.57
C PHE A 61 3.68 7.69 -2.10
N ARG A 62 4.40 7.77 -3.22
CA ARG A 62 5.13 6.65 -3.80
C ARG A 62 6.13 6.06 -2.79
N ASP A 63 6.83 6.88 -2.04
CA ASP A 63 7.78 6.42 -1.02
C ASP A 63 7.08 5.69 0.14
N LEU A 64 5.92 6.18 0.56
CA LEU A 64 5.08 5.49 1.55
C LEU A 64 4.57 4.15 1.02
N LEU A 65 4.11 4.11 -0.23
CA LEU A 65 3.64 2.89 -0.88
C LEU A 65 4.76 1.87 -1.05
N ALA A 66 5.96 2.31 -1.44
CA ALA A 66 7.12 1.44 -1.58
C ALA A 66 7.51 0.80 -0.25
N LYS A 67 7.47 1.58 0.83
CA LYS A 67 7.72 1.05 2.17
C LYS A 67 6.64 0.03 2.56
N HIS A 68 5.38 0.34 2.31
CA HIS A 68 4.26 -0.57 2.58
C HIS A 68 4.42 -1.91 1.85
N PHE A 69 4.76 -1.89 0.56
CA PHE A 69 5.02 -3.12 -0.20
C PHE A 69 6.25 -3.88 0.33
N GLU A 70 7.34 -3.19 0.70
CA GLU A 70 8.52 -3.85 1.29
C GLU A 70 8.16 -4.55 2.61
N ASP A 71 7.37 -3.88 3.44
CA ASP A 71 6.85 -4.37 4.71
C ASP A 71 6.04 -5.67 4.48
N GLU A 72 5.13 -5.68 3.51
CA GLU A 72 4.35 -6.85 3.09
C GLU A 72 5.21 -8.01 2.55
N GLU A 73 6.22 -7.72 1.75
CA GLU A 73 7.03 -8.69 1.03
C GLU A 73 8.12 -9.38 1.88
N GLN A 74 8.69 -8.71 2.89
CA GLN A 74 9.84 -9.21 3.67
C GLN A 74 9.53 -10.36 4.66
N GLU A 75 8.52 -11.18 4.39
CA GLU A 75 8.01 -12.20 5.31
C GLU A 75 7.56 -11.62 6.68
N GLY A 76 7.29 -10.31 6.76
CA GLY A 76 6.88 -9.67 8.01
C GLY A 76 5.42 -9.96 8.35
N TYR A 77 4.50 -9.38 7.58
CA TYR A 77 3.08 -9.34 7.91
C TYR A 77 2.27 -10.51 7.35
N PHE A 78 2.67 -11.03 6.19
CA PHE A 78 2.01 -12.19 5.60
C PHE A 78 2.55 -13.52 6.11
N LYS A 79 3.65 -13.57 6.85
CA LYS A 79 4.20 -14.84 7.35
C LYS A 79 3.25 -15.59 8.29
N PRO A 80 2.60 -14.95 9.29
CA PRO A 80 1.56 -15.62 10.07
C PRO A 80 0.41 -16.13 9.18
N LEU A 81 0.03 -15.37 8.16
CA LEU A 81 -1.00 -15.75 7.19
C LEU A 81 -0.58 -16.91 6.28
N MET A 82 0.68 -16.98 5.89
CA MET A 82 1.25 -18.08 5.10
C MET A 82 1.35 -19.36 5.92
N ASP A 83 1.72 -19.24 7.20
CA ASP A 83 1.79 -20.36 8.14
C ASP A 83 0.40 -20.96 8.42
N GLU A 84 -0.64 -20.13 8.49
CA GLU A 84 -2.03 -20.56 8.74
C GLU A 84 -2.81 -20.93 7.46
N SER A 85 -2.44 -20.36 6.32
CA SER A 85 -3.12 -20.56 5.03
C SER A 85 -2.10 -20.77 3.89
N PRO A 86 -1.69 -22.03 3.61
CA PRO A 86 -0.69 -22.35 2.60
C PRO A 86 -1.04 -21.87 1.18
N GLY A 87 -2.32 -21.67 0.88
CA GLY A 87 -2.77 -21.12 -0.41
C GLY A 87 -2.38 -19.65 -0.61
N PHE A 88 -2.12 -18.90 0.47
CA PHE A 88 -1.66 -17.52 0.41
C PHE A 88 -0.22 -17.42 -0.14
N CYS A 89 0.64 -18.39 0.22
CA CYS A 89 2.04 -18.45 -0.24
C CYS A 89 2.18 -18.53 -1.77
N ILE A 90 1.16 -19.03 -2.48
CA ILE A 90 1.14 -19.16 -3.95
C ILE A 90 0.91 -17.80 -4.62
N MET A 91 0.26 -16.85 -3.95
CA MET A 91 -0.07 -15.53 -4.49
C MET A 91 1.09 -14.52 -4.36
N VAL A 92 2.08 -14.79 -3.50
CA VAL A 92 3.17 -13.86 -3.16
C VAL A 92 4.03 -13.42 -4.36
N PRO A 93 4.44 -14.31 -5.28
CA PRO A 93 5.19 -13.88 -6.47
C PRO A 93 4.39 -12.93 -7.37
N ASP A 94 3.07 -13.15 -7.48
CA ASP A 94 2.18 -12.27 -8.26
C ASP A 94 2.01 -10.90 -7.59
N PHE A 95 2.12 -10.82 -6.25
CA PHE A 95 2.11 -9.56 -5.50
C PHE A 95 3.37 -8.74 -5.77
N GLN A 96 4.56 -9.35 -5.67
CA GLN A 96 5.84 -8.66 -5.92
C GLN A 96 5.91 -8.06 -7.33
N GLU A 97 5.48 -8.81 -8.35
CA GLU A 97 5.45 -8.30 -9.73
C GLU A 97 4.47 -7.13 -9.88
N LYS A 98 3.29 -7.21 -9.25
CA LYS A 98 2.30 -6.12 -9.26
C LYS A 98 2.80 -4.89 -8.52
N HIS A 99 3.43 -5.04 -7.37
CA HIS A 99 3.98 -3.96 -6.57
C HIS A 99 5.07 -3.21 -7.36
N ALA A 100 6.02 -3.96 -7.95
CA ALA A 100 7.06 -3.37 -8.79
C ALA A 100 6.49 -2.63 -10.01
N ALA A 101 5.52 -3.22 -10.70
CA ALA A 101 4.85 -2.58 -11.84
C ALA A 101 4.11 -1.30 -11.43
N THR A 102 3.42 -1.33 -10.29
CA THR A 102 2.73 -0.18 -9.71
C THR A 102 3.69 0.95 -9.37
N LEU A 103 4.78 0.68 -8.64
CA LEU A 103 5.79 1.68 -8.32
C LEU A 103 6.41 2.29 -9.57
N SER A 104 6.70 1.47 -10.58
CA SER A 104 7.23 1.95 -11.86
C SER A 104 6.27 2.91 -12.58
N ARG A 105 4.95 2.70 -12.48
CA ARG A 105 3.95 3.61 -13.05
C ARG A 105 3.90 4.94 -12.31
N PHE A 106 4.03 4.91 -10.98
CA PHE A 106 4.17 6.13 -10.18
C PHE A 106 5.44 6.90 -10.54
N ASP A 107 6.58 6.20 -10.68
CA ASP A 107 7.86 6.81 -11.05
C ASP A 107 7.77 7.53 -12.40
N ASP A 108 7.23 6.88 -13.44
CA ASP A 108 7.03 7.50 -14.76
C ASP A 108 6.11 8.73 -14.68
N PHE A 109 5.01 8.63 -13.94
CA PHE A 109 4.07 9.74 -13.76
C PHE A 109 4.70 10.93 -13.03
N ILE A 110 5.44 10.67 -11.95
CA ILE A 110 6.19 11.68 -11.18
C ILE A 110 7.23 12.37 -12.07
N ASP A 111 7.98 11.59 -12.85
CA ASP A 111 9.01 12.13 -13.73
C ASP A 111 8.40 13.08 -14.76
N ARG A 112 7.29 12.69 -15.39
CA ARG A 112 6.56 13.56 -16.33
C ARG A 112 6.03 14.83 -15.67
N LEU A 113 5.52 14.75 -14.43
CA LEU A 113 5.04 15.92 -13.69
C LEU A 113 6.16 16.92 -13.35
N LYS A 114 7.38 16.43 -13.14
CA LYS A 114 8.55 17.23 -12.74
C LYS A 114 9.33 17.82 -13.91
N GLN A 115 8.98 17.50 -15.16
CA GLN A 115 9.61 18.10 -16.33
C GLN A 115 9.37 19.62 -16.36
N SER A 116 10.32 20.38 -16.92
CA SER A 116 10.17 21.83 -17.09
C SER A 116 9.00 22.19 -18.02
N ASP A 117 8.69 21.31 -18.97
CA ASP A 117 7.50 21.36 -19.82
C ASP A 117 6.80 19.99 -19.74
N PRO A 118 5.87 19.79 -18.78
CA PRO A 118 5.21 18.51 -18.57
C PRO A 118 4.45 18.06 -19.82
N PRO A 119 4.58 16.80 -20.27
CA PRO A 119 4.00 16.31 -21.53
C PRO A 119 2.49 16.04 -21.44
N PHE A 120 1.78 16.69 -20.51
CA PHE A 120 0.34 16.58 -20.36
C PHE A 120 -0.34 17.65 -21.21
N LYS A 121 -1.40 17.25 -21.93
CA LYS A 121 -2.20 18.18 -22.73
C LYS A 121 -2.74 19.36 -21.92
N ASN A 122 -3.15 19.08 -20.68
CA ASN A 122 -3.64 20.06 -19.71
C ASN A 122 -3.64 19.43 -18.30
N TRP A 123 -3.98 20.25 -17.30
CA TRP A 123 -4.08 19.81 -15.90
C TRP A 123 -5.06 18.65 -15.70
N SER A 124 -6.22 18.69 -16.36
CA SER A 124 -7.24 17.64 -16.25
C SER A 124 -6.76 16.29 -16.82
N ALA A 125 -5.91 16.28 -17.85
CA ALA A 125 -5.34 15.06 -18.38
C ALA A 125 -4.38 14.40 -17.38
N ALA A 126 -3.59 15.19 -16.66
CA ALA A 126 -2.76 14.69 -15.57
C ALA A 126 -3.61 14.20 -14.38
N LEU A 127 -4.71 14.87 -14.07
CA LEU A 127 -5.67 14.43 -13.05
C LEU A 127 -6.28 13.07 -13.39
N GLN A 128 -6.76 12.88 -14.62
CA GLN A 128 -7.37 11.61 -15.04
C GLN A 128 -6.40 10.43 -14.90
N GLU A 129 -5.14 10.65 -15.25
CA GLU A 129 -4.10 9.63 -15.08
C GLU A 129 -3.80 9.36 -13.60
N PHE A 130 -3.72 10.42 -12.79
CA PHE A 130 -3.56 10.28 -11.34
C PHE A 130 -4.73 9.52 -10.70
N GLU A 131 -5.97 9.83 -11.06
CA GLU A 131 -7.17 9.14 -10.58
C GLU A 131 -7.16 7.66 -10.98
N SER A 132 -6.68 7.34 -12.19
CA SER A 132 -6.51 5.95 -12.61
C SER A 132 -5.48 5.23 -11.74
N LEU A 133 -4.31 5.82 -11.48
CA LEU A 133 -3.30 5.24 -10.59
C LEU A 133 -3.87 5.02 -9.18
N MET A 134 -4.58 6.01 -8.64
CA MET A 134 -5.22 5.91 -7.33
C MET A 134 -6.33 4.86 -7.29
N SER A 135 -7.10 4.69 -8.38
CA SER A 135 -8.12 3.65 -8.46
C SER A 135 -7.50 2.26 -8.42
N ASP A 136 -6.41 2.05 -9.14
CA ASP A 136 -5.73 0.76 -9.21
C ASP A 136 -5.16 0.36 -7.84
N ILE A 137 -4.51 1.30 -7.13
CA ILE A 137 -4.08 1.09 -5.75
C ILE A 137 -5.28 0.72 -4.88
N ARG A 138 -6.34 1.53 -4.92
CA ARG A 138 -7.50 1.29 -4.06
C ARG A 138 -8.11 -0.09 -4.29
N GLU A 139 -8.18 -0.56 -5.53
CA GLU A 139 -8.67 -1.91 -5.83
C GLU A 139 -7.75 -2.98 -5.24
N HIS A 140 -6.44 -2.82 -5.42
CA HIS A 140 -5.40 -3.69 -4.86
C HIS A 140 -5.49 -3.80 -3.33
N GLU A 141 -5.45 -2.68 -2.61
CA GLU A 141 -5.52 -2.63 -1.14
C GLU A 141 -6.83 -3.26 -0.62
N ASN A 142 -7.97 -2.99 -1.27
CA ASN A 142 -9.25 -3.57 -0.86
C ASN A 142 -9.28 -5.09 -1.06
N GLN A 143 -8.59 -5.60 -2.08
CA GLN A 143 -8.45 -7.03 -2.29
C GLN A 143 -7.60 -7.66 -1.18
N GLU A 144 -6.50 -7.02 -0.78
CA GLU A 144 -5.64 -7.50 0.31
C GLU A 144 -6.34 -7.47 1.65
N ILE A 145 -7.01 -6.36 2.00
CA ILE A 145 -7.87 -6.26 3.20
C ILE A 145 -8.87 -7.42 3.25
N LYS A 146 -9.50 -7.74 2.12
CA LYS A 146 -10.47 -8.84 2.06
C LYS A 146 -9.81 -10.19 2.37
N ILE A 147 -8.64 -10.46 1.78
CA ILE A 147 -7.91 -11.71 2.01
C ILE A 147 -7.47 -11.81 3.47
N VAL A 148 -6.96 -10.73 4.04
CA VAL A 148 -6.51 -10.64 5.44
C VAL A 148 -7.68 -10.86 6.39
N ARG A 149 -8.84 -10.24 6.13
CA ARG A 149 -10.07 -10.47 6.93
C ARG A 149 -10.58 -11.90 6.84
N GLU A 150 -10.60 -12.48 5.64
CA GLU A 150 -11.02 -13.88 5.46
C GLU A 150 -10.11 -14.86 6.22
N ALA A 151 -8.82 -14.54 6.35
CA ALA A 151 -7.90 -15.33 7.14
C ALA A 151 -8.07 -15.09 8.65
N PHE A 152 -8.29 -13.84 9.08
CA PHE A 152 -8.63 -13.51 10.47
C PHE A 152 -9.86 -14.30 10.94
N ASP A 153 -10.96 -14.27 10.19
CA ASP A 153 -12.21 -14.95 10.54
C ASP A 153 -12.03 -16.47 10.66
N LYS A 154 -11.19 -17.08 9.82
CA LYS A 154 -10.86 -18.51 9.88
C LYS A 154 -10.00 -18.83 11.10
N SER A 155 -9.04 -17.97 11.45
CA SER A 155 -8.18 -18.15 12.63
C SER A 155 -8.97 -18.04 13.95
N SER A 156 -9.95 -17.13 14.03
CA SER A 156 -10.82 -16.94 15.20
C SER A 156 -11.93 -17.99 15.36
N SER A 157 -12.18 -18.81 14.34
CA SER A 157 -13.24 -19.84 14.35
C SER A 157 -12.74 -21.26 14.69
N ASN A 158 -11.44 -21.44 14.88
CA ASN A 158 -10.79 -22.69 15.30
C ASN A 158 -10.38 -22.64 16.77
#